data_AF-J9ZDH2-F1
#
_entry.id   AF-J9ZDH2-F1
#
_cell.length_a   1.000
_cell.length_b   1.000
_cell.length_c   1.000
_cell.angle_alpha   90.00
_cell.angle_beta   90.00
_cell.angle_gamma   90.00
#
_symmetry.space_group_name_H-M   'P 1'
#
loop_
_entity.id
_entity.type
_entity.pdbx_description
1 polymer ?
#
loop_
_entity_poly.entity_id
_entity_poly.type
_entity_poly.pdbx_seq_one_letter_code
_entity_poly.pdbx_strand_id
1 'polypeptide(L)'
;MFVFLCLPVWAHGETSPVGFPGPLPPVQGERHNRSTDASEYLPPETWNEEGGSSTRNPSFLLPKENLLNESGWTQHYTRERLPGEKSGAPENFYAGVVESGGVLWMAGFSGDILAIDARDGRLIWRRHLSSFLPSPPILGPSTVYLAASEPGVTLEHLVWYAKTRTLIRGRGPGLVEALSRKTGNLRWSAAVPGGCYGSPVLLPHTVMVQTGSGHLLFLDRNDGHQVFDLPLDGRSLGLASPVQEDLRVVVAQENPPLYQEVSLSGPRRIWRFGWTGTRDWEHFFIGTPLLAHGIFIGILRRPDPPEDEVMALNPDLGRVLWSRTFPPGDLPPAEDQSLPVESGNVVYVPSGVSRSLMAVEVSTGNLLWTLSLDERPSTGGAVTGNLLLLPLPSGRLLAIDKRSGTLVGEKKVASGLGPHPPVVVGHRVFVAGEDGSISQILLTEWGKKVQLLAFPPAPERPSKEAGLSSVPASSGSPVAEERDFR
;
A
#
# COMPACT_ATOMS: atom_id res chain seq x y z
N MET A 1 20.44 18.43 18.48
CA MET A 1 20.79 19.65 17.72
C MET A 1 20.26 19.45 16.31
N PHE A 2 19.02 19.88 16.05
CA PHE A 2 18.35 19.67 14.76
C PHE A 2 18.73 20.81 13.81
N VAL A 3 19.29 20.46 12.65
CA VAL A 3 19.56 21.41 11.57
C VAL A 3 18.30 21.49 10.73
N PHE A 4 17.58 22.61 10.83
CA PHE A 4 16.64 23.06 9.80
C PHE A 4 17.43 23.26 8.50
N LEU A 5 17.20 22.41 7.49
CA LEU A 5 17.62 22.71 6.12
C LEU A 5 16.58 23.66 5.51
N CYS A 6 16.70 24.94 5.83
CA CYS A 6 16.14 26.01 5.01
C CYS A 6 16.93 26.04 3.69
N LEU A 7 16.37 25.49 2.62
CA LEU A 7 16.87 25.77 1.27
C LEU A 7 16.27 27.10 0.79
N PRO A 8 17.08 28.03 0.27
CA PRO A 8 16.58 29.28 -0.30
C PRO A 8 15.93 28.98 -1.64
N VAL A 9 14.61 29.12 -1.73
CA VAL A 9 13.90 29.14 -3.01
C VAL A 9 14.07 30.53 -3.60
N TRP A 10 14.85 30.64 -4.67
CA TRP A 10 14.83 31.81 -5.53
C TRP A 10 13.49 31.81 -6.28
N ALA A 11 12.62 32.73 -5.89
CA ALA A 11 11.41 33.03 -6.64
C ALA A 11 11.79 33.67 -7.97
N HIS A 12 11.60 32.95 -9.06
CA HIS A 12 11.29 33.56 -10.35
C HIS A 12 9.83 33.24 -10.69
N GLY A 13 9.09 34.32 -10.93
CA GLY A 13 7.64 34.37 -10.88
C GLY A 13 6.94 33.64 -12.01
N GLU A 14 5.74 33.17 -11.68
CA GLU A 14 4.50 33.81 -12.09
C GLU A 14 3.40 33.35 -11.12
N THR A 15 2.52 34.29 -10.75
CA THR A 15 1.44 34.12 -9.78
C THR A 15 0.14 33.69 -10.45
N SER A 16 -0.54 32.67 -9.87
CA SER A 16 -1.99 32.36 -9.91
C SER A 16 -2.61 31.83 -11.23
N PRO A 17 -3.78 31.13 -11.21
CA PRO A 17 -4.61 30.73 -10.06
C PRO A 17 -5.00 29.23 -10.05
N VAL A 18 -4.95 28.57 -8.89
CA VAL A 18 -5.89 27.47 -8.63
C VAL A 18 -6.83 28.02 -7.58
N GLY A 19 -7.98 28.52 -8.04
CA GLY A 19 -9.05 28.88 -7.12
C GLY A 19 -9.44 27.65 -6.30
N PHE A 20 -9.74 27.87 -5.02
CA PHE A 20 -10.53 26.92 -4.23
C PHE A 20 -11.61 26.28 -5.11
N PRO A 21 -11.89 24.97 -5.00
CA PRO A 21 -13.08 24.45 -5.63
C PRO A 21 -14.26 25.21 -5.02
N GLY A 22 -14.87 26.10 -5.79
CA GLY A 22 -16.32 26.24 -5.72
C GLY A 22 -16.95 24.86 -5.97
N PRO A 23 -18.26 24.69 -5.79
CA PRO A 23 -18.91 23.51 -6.36
C PRO A 23 -18.42 23.40 -7.81
N LEU A 24 -17.79 22.26 -8.16
CA LEU A 24 -17.22 22.04 -9.48
C LEU A 24 -18.27 22.45 -10.51
N PRO A 25 -17.92 23.26 -11.53
CA PRO A 25 -18.87 23.53 -12.59
C PRO A 25 -19.36 22.18 -13.13
N PRO A 26 -20.67 21.99 -13.36
CA PRO A 26 -21.17 20.75 -13.94
C PRO A 26 -20.38 20.51 -15.22
N VAL A 27 -19.81 19.31 -15.33
CA VAL A 27 -19.00 18.87 -16.46
C VAL A 27 -19.77 19.19 -17.74
N GLN A 28 -19.37 20.24 -18.46
CA GLN A 28 -19.81 20.49 -19.84
C GLN A 28 -18.94 19.63 -20.76
N GLY A 29 -19.14 18.33 -20.68
CA GLY A 29 -18.81 17.37 -21.71
C GLY A 29 -20.13 16.79 -22.18
N GLU A 30 -20.26 16.59 -23.50
CA GLU A 30 -21.45 16.03 -24.14
C GLU A 30 -22.09 14.92 -23.29
N ARG A 31 -23.41 14.97 -23.11
CA ARG A 31 -24.21 13.98 -22.38
C ARG A 31 -24.06 12.59 -23.01
N HIS A 32 -22.96 11.91 -22.72
CA HIS A 32 -22.97 10.46 -22.64
C HIS A 32 -23.55 10.15 -21.26
N ASN A 33 -24.61 9.33 -21.23
CA ASN A 33 -25.18 8.76 -20.02
C ASN A 33 -24.06 8.17 -19.15
N ARG A 34 -23.53 8.93 -18.18
CA ARG A 34 -22.59 8.43 -17.19
C ARG A 34 -23.40 7.93 -16.00
N SER A 35 -23.22 6.65 -15.67
CA SER A 35 -23.87 6.03 -14.53
C SER A 35 -23.42 6.65 -13.20
N THR A 36 -24.34 6.65 -12.23
CA THR A 36 -24.07 7.00 -10.83
C THR A 36 -23.52 5.84 -10.01
N ASP A 37 -23.37 4.66 -10.62
CA ASP A 37 -22.96 3.42 -9.99
C ASP A 37 -21.52 3.07 -10.42
N ALA A 38 -20.58 3.06 -9.47
CA ALA A 38 -19.19 2.75 -9.73
C ALA A 38 -18.97 1.26 -10.08
N SER A 39 -19.94 0.39 -9.76
CA SER A 39 -19.86 -1.05 -10.02
C SER A 39 -20.00 -1.42 -11.48
N GLU A 40 -20.54 -0.53 -12.32
CA GLU A 40 -20.58 -0.73 -13.78
C GLU A 40 -19.18 -0.75 -14.41
N TYR A 41 -18.18 -0.23 -13.70
CA TYR A 41 -16.78 -0.24 -14.10
C TYR A 41 -16.01 -1.45 -13.51
N LEU A 42 -16.72 -2.47 -13.00
CA LEU A 42 -16.17 -3.71 -12.44
C LEU A 42 -16.73 -4.96 -13.16
N PRO A 43 -15.90 -5.83 -13.77
CA PRO A 43 -16.28 -7.14 -14.28
C PRO A 43 -16.34 -8.23 -13.19
N PRO A 44 -17.01 -9.37 -13.45
CA PRO A 44 -17.19 -10.47 -12.49
C PRO A 44 -16.00 -11.42 -12.31
N GLU A 45 -14.78 -11.10 -12.77
CA GLU A 45 -13.62 -12.00 -12.60
C GLU A 45 -12.35 -11.27 -12.14
N THR A 46 -11.78 -11.81 -11.06
CA THR A 46 -10.63 -11.34 -10.29
C THR A 46 -9.34 -11.32 -11.10
N TRP A 47 -8.75 -10.13 -11.27
CA TRP A 47 -7.37 -9.98 -11.73
C TRP A 47 -6.42 -9.92 -10.53
N ASN A 48 -5.26 -10.56 -10.66
CA ASN A 48 -4.20 -10.48 -9.65
C ASN A 48 -3.54 -9.09 -9.72
N GLU A 49 -3.87 -8.21 -8.78
CA GLU A 49 -3.06 -7.01 -8.51
C GLU A 49 -1.70 -7.44 -7.97
N GLU A 50 -0.62 -6.82 -8.47
CA GLU A 50 0.73 -7.02 -7.94
C GLU A 50 1.23 -5.70 -7.33
N GLY A 51 1.35 -5.66 -5.99
CA GLY A 51 2.00 -4.58 -5.24
C GLY A 51 1.07 -3.55 -4.56
N GLY A 52 1.69 -2.70 -3.72
CA GLY A 52 1.18 -1.40 -3.27
C GLY A 52 0.25 -1.38 -2.06
N SER A 53 -0.69 -2.30 -1.93
CA SER A 53 -1.65 -2.29 -0.81
C SER A 53 -1.09 -2.98 0.44
N SER A 54 -1.37 -2.43 1.63
CA SER A 54 -1.10 -3.06 2.94
C SER A 54 -1.64 -4.49 3.06
N THR A 55 -2.70 -4.81 2.30
CA THR A 55 -3.32 -6.14 2.26
C THR A 55 -2.68 -7.10 1.27
N ARG A 56 -1.85 -6.59 0.35
CA ARG A 56 -1.38 -7.32 -0.84
C ARG A 56 0.06 -6.99 -1.20
N ASN A 57 0.92 -6.72 -0.22
CA ASN A 57 2.36 -6.77 -0.47
C ASN A 57 2.73 -8.25 -0.67
N PRO A 58 3.05 -8.65 -1.91
CA PRO A 58 3.01 -10.06 -2.25
C PRO A 58 4.28 -10.74 -1.74
N SER A 59 4.10 -11.73 -0.86
CA SER A 59 5.09 -12.79 -0.68
C SER A 59 4.97 -13.76 -1.85
N PHE A 60 5.61 -13.46 -2.99
CA PHE A 60 5.58 -14.39 -4.13
C PHE A 60 6.53 -15.57 -3.94
N LEU A 61 6.08 -16.76 -4.30
CA LEU A 61 6.94 -17.94 -4.47
C LEU A 61 7.43 -17.97 -5.92
N LEU A 62 8.71 -17.66 -6.17
CA LEU A 62 9.31 -17.89 -7.49
C LEU A 62 9.49 -19.41 -7.73
N PRO A 63 9.21 -19.91 -8.95
CA PRO A 63 9.66 -21.22 -9.38
C PRO A 63 11.19 -21.33 -9.28
N LYS A 64 11.69 -22.53 -8.93
CA LYS A 64 13.11 -22.86 -8.67
C LYS A 64 14.13 -22.45 -9.73
N GLU A 65 13.72 -22.10 -10.94
CA GLU A 65 14.62 -22.04 -12.11
C GLU A 65 15.39 -20.71 -12.27
N ASN A 66 15.11 -19.67 -11.48
CA ASN A 66 15.83 -18.38 -11.55
C ASN A 66 16.92 -18.17 -10.46
N LEU A 67 17.38 -19.26 -9.83
CA LEU A 67 18.31 -19.23 -8.69
C LEU A 67 19.78 -19.24 -9.15
N LEU A 68 20.35 -18.09 -9.52
CA LEU A 68 21.76 -18.00 -9.94
C LEU A 68 22.74 -17.58 -8.84
N ASN A 69 22.30 -16.92 -7.76
CA ASN A 69 23.23 -16.39 -6.75
C ASN A 69 23.09 -17.09 -5.38
N GLU A 70 24.21 -17.59 -4.85
CA GLU A 70 24.37 -18.19 -3.52
C GLU A 70 24.60 -17.15 -2.40
N SER A 71 24.78 -15.88 -2.75
CA SER A 71 24.90 -14.74 -1.84
C SER A 71 23.92 -13.62 -2.19
N GLY A 72 23.52 -12.83 -1.19
CA GLY A 72 22.83 -11.57 -1.40
C GLY A 72 23.67 -10.54 -2.15
N TRP A 73 23.03 -9.44 -2.57
CA TRP A 73 23.69 -8.28 -3.19
C TRP A 73 23.20 -6.99 -2.56
N THR A 74 24.04 -5.95 -2.58
CA THR A 74 23.65 -4.59 -2.21
C THR A 74 24.07 -3.64 -3.33
N GLN A 75 23.16 -2.78 -3.76
CA GLN A 75 23.44 -1.71 -4.71
C GLN A 75 22.98 -0.36 -4.16
N HIS A 76 23.66 0.71 -4.54
CA HIS A 76 23.30 2.07 -4.18
C HIS A 76 22.84 2.83 -5.42
N TYR A 77 21.69 3.47 -5.31
CA TYR A 77 21.10 4.28 -6.36
C TYR A 77 21.08 5.74 -5.93
N THR A 78 21.41 6.61 -6.86
CA THR A 78 21.38 8.06 -6.66
C THR A 78 20.19 8.64 -7.39
N ARG A 79 19.57 9.68 -6.81
CA ARG A 79 18.56 10.49 -7.49
C ARG A 79 19.08 11.15 -8.76
N GLU A 80 18.18 11.63 -9.60
CA GLU A 80 18.58 12.30 -10.83
C GLU A 80 19.40 13.54 -10.45
N ARG A 81 20.48 13.76 -11.20
CA ARG A 81 21.42 14.84 -10.94
C ARG A 81 20.77 16.17 -11.28
N LEU A 82 20.75 17.10 -10.34
CA LEU A 82 20.26 18.45 -10.60
C LEU A 82 21.35 19.30 -11.32
N PRO A 83 20.95 20.32 -12.09
CA PRO A 83 21.90 21.23 -12.74
C PRO A 83 22.90 21.81 -11.74
N GLY A 84 24.20 21.67 -12.02
CA GLY A 84 25.28 22.18 -11.17
C GLY A 84 25.84 21.21 -10.13
N GLU A 85 25.18 20.09 -9.85
CA GLU A 85 25.74 19.05 -8.96
C GLU A 85 26.87 18.29 -9.65
N LYS A 86 27.78 17.63 -8.93
CA LYS A 86 28.82 16.76 -9.56
C LYS A 86 28.31 15.33 -9.80
N SER A 87 27.50 14.83 -8.89
CA SER A 87 26.79 13.55 -8.94
C SER A 87 25.42 13.73 -8.30
N GLY A 88 24.47 12.85 -8.60
CA GLY A 88 23.21 12.82 -7.88
C GLY A 88 23.44 12.47 -6.40
N ALA A 89 22.64 13.05 -5.51
CA ALA A 89 22.61 12.60 -4.11
C ALA A 89 22.03 11.17 -4.01
N PRO A 90 22.20 10.47 -2.89
CA PRO A 90 21.52 9.20 -2.69
C PRO A 90 19.99 9.36 -2.84
N GLU A 91 19.35 8.38 -3.48
CA GLU A 91 17.88 8.35 -3.53
C GLU A 91 17.31 7.99 -2.16
N ASN A 92 16.08 8.38 -1.84
CA ASN A 92 15.41 7.87 -0.64
C ASN A 92 14.22 7.01 -1.08
N PHE A 93 14.32 5.70 -0.93
CA PHE A 93 13.26 4.76 -1.32
C PHE A 93 12.18 4.61 -0.25
N TYR A 94 11.69 5.75 0.25
CA TYR A 94 10.71 5.84 1.32
C TYR A 94 9.44 5.03 1.02
N ALA A 95 8.95 5.06 -0.22
CA ALA A 95 7.73 4.37 -0.67
C ALA A 95 7.83 2.83 -0.71
N GLY A 96 9.01 2.26 -0.43
CA GLY A 96 9.21 0.81 -0.40
C GLY A 96 9.43 0.17 -1.77
N VAL A 97 9.44 -1.17 -1.75
CA VAL A 97 9.78 -2.05 -2.87
C VAL A 97 8.52 -2.77 -3.33
N VAL A 98 8.36 -2.97 -4.64
CA VAL A 98 7.39 -3.94 -5.19
C VAL A 98 8.16 -4.94 -6.06
N GLU A 99 7.97 -6.24 -5.85
CA GLU A 99 8.53 -7.28 -6.72
C GLU A 99 7.44 -7.95 -7.53
N SER A 100 7.76 -8.24 -8.78
CA SER A 100 6.95 -9.10 -9.65
C SER A 100 7.79 -9.61 -10.83
N GLY A 101 7.74 -10.92 -11.05
CA GLY A 101 8.32 -11.54 -12.25
C GLY A 101 9.84 -11.36 -12.37
N GLY A 102 10.56 -11.22 -11.26
CA GLY A 102 12.01 -11.03 -11.23
C GLY A 102 12.46 -9.57 -11.40
N VAL A 103 11.55 -8.61 -11.30
CA VAL A 103 11.85 -7.18 -11.38
C VAL A 103 11.38 -6.51 -10.09
N LEU A 104 12.17 -5.57 -9.57
CA LEU A 104 11.84 -4.69 -8.47
C LEU A 104 11.44 -3.32 -9.01
N TRP A 105 10.29 -2.80 -8.60
CA TRP A 105 9.85 -1.44 -8.85
C TRP A 105 10.00 -0.60 -7.59
N MET A 106 10.70 0.51 -7.72
CA MET A 106 11.13 1.35 -6.61
C MET A 106 10.71 2.79 -6.84
N ALA A 107 9.81 3.29 -6.01
CA ALA A 107 9.46 4.71 -5.99
C ALA A 107 10.37 5.45 -4.98
N GLY A 108 11.02 6.51 -5.45
CA GLY A 108 11.96 7.34 -4.72
C GLY A 108 11.36 8.69 -4.34
N PHE A 109 11.83 9.23 -3.21
CA PHE A 109 11.39 10.50 -2.65
C PHE A 109 11.70 11.68 -3.58
N SER A 110 12.70 11.55 -4.45
CA SER A 110 13.03 12.58 -5.42
C SER A 110 12.06 12.67 -6.61
N GLY A 111 11.12 11.72 -6.75
CA GLY A 111 10.29 11.55 -7.94
C GLY A 111 10.82 10.50 -8.92
N ASP A 112 11.93 9.84 -8.58
CA ASP A 112 12.47 8.74 -9.39
C ASP A 112 11.69 7.44 -9.21
N ILE A 113 11.33 6.79 -10.31
CA ILE A 113 10.83 5.41 -10.36
C ILE A 113 11.81 4.55 -11.14
N LEU A 114 12.24 3.45 -10.53
CA LEU A 114 13.22 2.53 -11.09
C LEU A 114 12.58 1.16 -11.29
N ALA A 115 12.91 0.51 -12.40
CA ALA A 115 12.76 -0.93 -12.56
C ALA A 115 14.14 -1.59 -12.56
N ILE A 116 14.32 -2.55 -11.67
CA ILE A 116 15.61 -3.16 -11.37
C ILE A 116 15.49 -4.68 -11.49
N ASP A 117 16.48 -5.34 -12.06
CA ASP A 117 16.54 -6.80 -12.09
C ASP A 117 16.77 -7.34 -10.67
N ALA A 118 15.84 -8.15 -10.16
CA ALA A 118 15.87 -8.64 -8.80
C ALA A 118 17.06 -9.61 -8.53
N ARG A 119 17.66 -10.16 -9.58
CA ARG A 119 18.73 -11.17 -9.46
C ARG A 119 20.07 -10.56 -9.09
N ASP A 120 20.40 -9.43 -9.70
CA ASP A 120 21.73 -8.80 -9.58
C ASP A 120 21.67 -7.31 -9.24
N GLY A 121 20.48 -6.72 -9.18
CA GLY A 121 20.29 -5.29 -8.94
C GLY A 121 20.56 -4.44 -10.18
N ARG A 122 20.69 -5.00 -11.37
CA ARG A 122 20.97 -4.17 -12.55
C ARG A 122 19.75 -3.32 -12.90
N LEU A 123 19.96 -2.01 -13.05
CA LEU A 123 18.93 -1.09 -13.57
C LEU A 123 18.44 -1.55 -14.95
N ILE A 124 17.12 -1.73 -15.09
CA ILE A 124 16.46 -2.01 -16.37
C ILE A 124 16.07 -0.69 -17.02
N TRP A 125 15.33 0.14 -16.29
CA TRP A 125 15.00 1.49 -16.71
C TRP A 125 14.78 2.39 -15.48
N ARG A 126 14.89 3.70 -15.70
CA ARG A 126 14.61 4.76 -14.74
C ARG A 126 13.75 5.82 -15.41
N ARG A 127 12.85 6.41 -14.65
CA ARG A 127 12.19 7.65 -15.02
C ARG A 127 12.11 8.59 -13.83
N HIS A 128 12.40 9.85 -14.06
CA HIS A 128 12.16 10.92 -13.11
C HIS A 128 10.83 11.60 -13.40
N LEU A 129 10.05 11.80 -12.35
CA LEU A 129 8.78 12.50 -12.36
C LEU A 129 8.94 13.84 -11.66
N SER A 130 8.07 14.79 -12.00
CA SER A 130 8.18 16.16 -11.50
C SER A 130 7.72 16.34 -10.04
N SER A 131 7.35 15.27 -9.34
CA SER A 131 6.86 15.35 -7.97
C SER A 131 7.22 14.12 -7.13
N PHE A 132 7.20 14.29 -5.81
CA PHE A 132 7.41 13.26 -4.81
C PHE A 132 6.50 12.02 -5.02
N LEU A 133 7.06 10.82 -4.83
CA LEU A 133 6.33 9.56 -4.82
C LEU A 133 6.18 9.02 -3.38
N PRO A 134 5.03 9.26 -2.73
CA PRO A 134 4.80 8.87 -1.33
C PRO A 134 4.50 7.39 -1.13
N SER A 135 3.97 6.71 -2.13
CA SER A 135 3.46 5.35 -2.02
C SER A 135 4.07 4.40 -3.06
N PRO A 136 4.12 3.09 -2.75
CA PRO A 136 4.62 2.10 -3.69
C PRO A 136 3.76 2.05 -4.97
N PRO A 137 4.37 1.75 -6.13
CA PRO A 137 3.65 1.60 -7.39
C PRO A 137 2.65 0.45 -7.37
N ILE A 138 1.67 0.51 -8.26
CA ILE A 138 0.78 -0.61 -8.56
C ILE A 138 1.00 -1.10 -9.96
N LEU A 139 1.13 -2.41 -10.10
CA LEU A 139 1.50 -3.03 -11.36
C LEU A 139 0.27 -3.67 -12.01
N GLY A 140 -0.06 -3.19 -13.20
CA GLY A 140 -0.87 -3.92 -14.15
C GLY A 140 -0.01 -4.83 -15.04
N PRO A 141 -0.64 -5.58 -15.97
CA PRO A 141 0.08 -6.48 -16.86
C PRO A 141 1.12 -5.77 -17.76
N SER A 142 0.84 -4.53 -18.19
CA SER A 142 1.72 -3.77 -19.09
C SER A 142 1.95 -2.32 -18.66
N THR A 143 1.43 -1.92 -17.50
CA THR A 143 1.40 -0.55 -17.01
C THR A 143 1.76 -0.49 -15.54
N VAL A 144 2.53 0.52 -15.14
CA VAL A 144 2.81 0.87 -13.74
C VAL A 144 2.00 2.12 -13.42
N TYR A 145 1.24 2.10 -12.34
CA TYR A 145 0.44 3.24 -11.88
C TYR A 145 1.06 3.84 -10.62
N LEU A 146 1.15 5.16 -10.58
CA LEU A 146 1.81 5.92 -9.53
C LEU A 146 0.90 7.06 -9.08
N ALA A 147 0.88 7.31 -7.77
CA ALA A 147 0.43 8.58 -7.21
C ALA A 147 1.65 9.41 -6.88
N ALA A 148 1.68 10.66 -7.34
CA ALA A 148 2.73 11.62 -7.06
C ALA A 148 2.12 12.87 -6.42
N SER A 149 2.76 13.40 -5.38
CA SER A 149 2.23 14.53 -4.64
C SER A 149 3.31 15.20 -3.81
N GLU A 150 3.45 16.52 -3.94
CA GLU A 150 4.34 17.28 -3.05
C GLU A 150 3.85 17.25 -1.60
N PRO A 151 4.69 16.82 -0.64
CA PRO A 151 4.31 16.82 0.77
C PRO A 151 4.14 18.25 1.26
N GLY A 152 3.32 18.42 2.30
CA GLY A 152 3.16 19.67 3.03
C GLY A 152 1.77 20.28 2.95
N VAL A 153 1.68 21.51 3.46
CA VAL A 153 0.44 22.29 3.61
C VAL A 153 0.77 23.74 3.28
N THR A 154 -0.04 24.39 2.44
CA THR A 154 0.15 25.81 2.09
C THR A 154 -0.48 26.73 3.14
N LEU A 155 -0.10 28.01 3.14
CA LEU A 155 -0.77 29.01 3.99
C LEU A 155 -2.28 29.08 3.69
N GLU A 156 -2.65 28.92 2.43
CA GLU A 156 -4.06 28.87 2.01
C GLU A 156 -4.79 27.68 2.62
N HIS A 157 -4.17 26.50 2.65
CA HIS A 157 -4.71 25.33 3.35
C HIS A 157 -4.85 25.57 4.85
N LEU A 158 -3.92 26.30 5.48
CA LEU A 158 -4.04 26.68 6.89
C LEU A 158 -5.18 27.68 7.15
N VAL A 159 -5.37 28.65 6.25
CA VAL A 159 -6.50 29.59 6.30
C VAL A 159 -7.83 28.87 6.07
N TRP A 160 -7.88 27.94 5.11
CA TRP A 160 -9.03 27.07 4.88
C TRP A 160 -9.34 26.23 6.12
N TYR A 161 -8.31 25.64 6.72
CA TYR A 161 -8.42 24.88 7.96
C TYR A 161 -8.96 25.75 9.11
N ALA A 162 -8.46 26.96 9.29
CA ALA A 162 -8.95 27.87 10.32
C ALA A 162 -10.45 28.17 10.20
N LYS A 163 -10.99 28.17 8.96
CA LYS A 163 -12.41 28.42 8.67
C LYS A 163 -13.28 27.17 8.73
N THR A 164 -12.80 26.05 8.20
CA THR A 164 -13.61 24.85 7.92
C THR A 164 -13.29 23.67 8.82
N ARG A 165 -12.16 23.73 9.53
CA ARG A 165 -11.56 22.61 10.28
C ARG A 165 -11.25 21.37 9.43
N THR A 166 -11.20 21.55 8.11
CA THR A 166 -10.75 20.53 7.15
C THR A 166 -9.31 20.83 6.75
N LEU A 167 -8.42 19.85 6.88
CA LEU A 167 -7.05 19.97 6.38
C LEU A 167 -7.00 19.48 4.93
N ILE A 168 -6.38 20.26 4.05
CA ILE A 168 -6.04 19.82 2.70
C ILE A 168 -4.55 19.51 2.70
N ARG A 169 -4.21 18.26 2.41
CA ARG A 169 -2.82 17.83 2.28
C ARG A 169 -2.31 18.06 0.86
N GLY A 170 -1.00 18.33 0.73
CA GLY A 170 -0.33 18.62 -0.53
C GLY A 170 0.01 20.10 -0.68
N ARG A 171 1.08 20.43 -1.42
CA ARG A 171 1.39 21.82 -1.81
C ARG A 171 0.85 22.24 -3.19
N GLY A 172 0.14 21.34 -3.87
CA GLY A 172 -0.41 21.55 -5.20
C GLY A 172 -1.33 20.40 -5.63
N PRO A 173 -1.72 20.33 -6.91
CA PRO A 173 -2.45 19.17 -7.43
C PRO A 173 -1.58 17.92 -7.28
N GLY A 174 -2.20 16.82 -6.84
CA GLY A 174 -1.60 15.51 -7.00
C GLY A 174 -1.56 15.14 -8.49
N LEU A 175 -0.71 14.19 -8.84
CA LEU A 175 -0.66 13.58 -10.15
C LEU A 175 -0.88 12.08 -10.00
N VAL A 176 -1.67 11.51 -10.91
CA VAL A 176 -1.71 10.08 -11.13
C VAL A 176 -1.12 9.82 -12.49
N GLU A 177 -0.14 8.91 -12.55
CA GLU A 177 0.56 8.63 -13.79
C GLU A 177 0.56 7.15 -14.11
N ALA A 178 0.43 6.86 -15.41
CA ALA A 178 0.58 5.52 -15.95
C ALA A 178 1.83 5.46 -16.82
N LEU A 179 2.70 4.51 -16.52
CA LEU A 179 3.94 4.27 -17.25
C LEU A 179 3.91 2.90 -17.93
N SER A 180 4.59 2.76 -19.06
CA SER A 180 4.87 1.47 -19.66
C SER A 180 5.73 0.62 -18.71
N ARG A 181 5.24 -0.56 -18.30
CA ARG A 181 6.01 -1.48 -17.44
C ARG A 181 7.34 -1.92 -18.05
N LYS A 182 7.39 -2.01 -19.38
CA LYS A 182 8.58 -2.43 -20.13
C LYS A 182 9.63 -1.33 -20.28
N THR A 183 9.22 -0.09 -20.47
CA THR A 183 10.13 0.99 -20.89
C THR A 183 10.18 2.17 -19.92
N GLY A 184 9.26 2.27 -18.97
CA GLY A 184 9.10 3.42 -18.11
C GLY A 184 8.45 4.63 -18.80
N ASN A 185 8.16 4.58 -20.10
CA ASN A 185 7.60 5.73 -20.81
C ASN A 185 6.20 6.10 -20.30
N LEU A 186 5.94 7.40 -20.15
CA LEU A 186 4.61 7.91 -19.81
C LEU A 186 3.59 7.50 -20.87
N ARG A 187 2.48 6.92 -20.41
CA ARG A 187 1.29 6.63 -21.21
C ARG A 187 0.28 7.76 -21.06
N TRP A 188 -0.01 8.14 -19.83
CA TRP A 188 -0.87 9.27 -19.49
C TRP A 188 -0.52 9.82 -18.11
N SER A 189 -0.92 11.07 -17.88
CA SER A 189 -0.80 11.79 -16.60
C SER A 189 -2.10 12.55 -16.35
N ALA A 190 -2.62 12.47 -15.14
CA ALA A 190 -3.87 13.07 -14.72
C ALA A 190 -3.67 13.88 -13.43
N ALA A 191 -4.05 15.16 -13.47
CA ALA A 191 -4.04 15.99 -12.27
C ALA A 191 -5.27 15.69 -11.40
N VAL A 192 -5.04 15.59 -10.08
CA VAL A 192 -6.07 15.31 -9.09
C VAL A 192 -6.06 16.37 -7.98
N PRO A 193 -7.24 16.71 -7.43
CA PRO A 193 -7.38 17.75 -6.42
C PRO A 193 -6.77 17.33 -5.07
N GLY A 194 -5.75 18.05 -4.62
CA GLY A 194 -5.03 17.75 -3.39
C GLY A 194 -4.05 16.58 -3.52
N GLY A 195 -3.23 16.39 -2.49
CA GLY A 195 -2.16 15.40 -2.51
C GLY A 195 -2.64 13.96 -2.38
N CYS A 196 -2.13 13.06 -3.20
CA CYS A 196 -2.40 11.62 -3.12
C CYS A 196 -1.21 10.92 -2.47
N TYR A 197 -1.36 10.54 -1.20
CA TYR A 197 -0.29 9.90 -0.42
C TYR A 197 -0.44 8.40 -0.29
N GLY A 198 -1.67 7.89 -0.21
CA GLY A 198 -1.94 6.45 -0.20
C GLY A 198 -1.61 5.81 -1.55
N SER A 199 -1.35 4.50 -1.53
CA SER A 199 -1.26 3.71 -2.75
C SER A 199 -2.59 3.76 -3.51
N PRO A 200 -2.59 3.82 -4.85
CA PRO A 200 -3.81 3.65 -5.65
C PRO A 200 -4.49 2.28 -5.40
N VAL A 201 -5.58 1.97 -6.11
CA VAL A 201 -6.15 0.62 -6.21
C VAL A 201 -6.44 0.35 -7.67
N LEU A 202 -6.05 -0.82 -8.17
CA LEU A 202 -6.19 -1.17 -9.57
C LEU A 202 -7.47 -1.99 -9.77
N LEU A 203 -8.53 -1.28 -10.14
CA LEU A 203 -9.78 -1.91 -10.54
C LEU A 203 -9.69 -2.33 -12.02
N PRO A 204 -10.59 -3.18 -12.53
CA PRO A 204 -10.40 -3.72 -13.88
C PRO A 204 -10.52 -2.67 -15.00
N HIS A 205 -11.32 -1.63 -14.86
CA HIS A 205 -11.40 -0.54 -15.85
C HIS A 205 -10.81 0.79 -15.36
N THR A 206 -10.65 0.95 -14.05
CA THR A 206 -10.22 2.22 -13.46
C THR A 206 -9.04 2.05 -12.50
N VAL A 207 -8.27 3.11 -12.33
CA VAL A 207 -7.41 3.27 -11.16
C VAL A 207 -8.16 4.14 -10.17
N MET A 208 -8.37 3.62 -8.97
CA MET A 208 -8.97 4.39 -7.88
C MET A 208 -7.86 5.04 -7.06
N VAL A 209 -7.98 6.33 -6.76
CA VAL A 209 -7.04 7.06 -5.91
C VAL A 209 -7.75 7.82 -4.81
N GLN A 210 -7.09 7.88 -3.66
CA GLN A 210 -7.53 8.64 -2.50
C GLN A 210 -6.85 10.01 -2.51
N THR A 211 -7.63 11.08 -2.55
CA THR A 211 -7.10 12.45 -2.63
C THR A 211 -7.14 13.17 -1.29
N GLY A 212 -6.12 13.99 -1.02
CA GLY A 212 -6.03 14.81 0.20
C GLY A 212 -7.13 15.87 0.34
N SER A 213 -7.97 16.03 -0.68
CA SER A 213 -9.17 16.89 -0.64
C SER A 213 -10.44 16.17 -0.15
N GLY A 214 -10.37 14.86 0.14
CA GLY A 214 -11.54 14.11 0.63
C GLY A 214 -12.29 13.33 -0.44
N HIS A 215 -11.67 12.99 -1.57
CA HIS A 215 -12.34 12.28 -2.67
C HIS A 215 -11.72 10.90 -2.93
N LEU A 216 -12.55 9.96 -3.36
CA LEU A 216 -12.13 8.79 -4.11
C LEU A 216 -12.40 9.05 -5.59
N LEU A 217 -11.33 9.19 -6.37
CA LEU A 217 -11.42 9.40 -7.80
C LEU A 217 -11.16 8.11 -8.55
N PHE A 218 -11.93 7.90 -9.61
CA PHE A 218 -11.81 6.75 -10.50
C PHE A 218 -11.38 7.29 -11.86
N LEU A 219 -10.19 6.90 -12.28
CA LEU A 219 -9.58 7.33 -13.53
C LEU A 219 -9.58 6.15 -14.50
N ASP A 220 -9.97 6.35 -15.75
CA ASP A 220 -9.89 5.30 -16.77
C ASP A 220 -8.44 4.83 -16.94
N ARG A 221 -8.23 3.52 -16.98
CA ARG A 221 -6.89 2.93 -17.05
C ARG A 221 -6.13 3.23 -18.33
N ASN A 222 -6.82 3.56 -19.41
CA ASN A 222 -6.25 3.70 -20.74
C ASN A 222 -5.72 5.10 -21.02
N ASP A 223 -6.40 6.13 -20.53
CA ASP A 223 -6.06 7.53 -20.81
C ASP A 223 -6.03 8.45 -19.57
N GLY A 224 -6.39 7.93 -18.39
CA GLY A 224 -6.36 8.67 -17.13
C GLY A 224 -7.51 9.65 -16.94
N HIS A 225 -8.50 9.71 -17.84
CA HIS A 225 -9.60 10.64 -17.67
C HIS A 225 -10.48 10.23 -16.47
N GLN A 226 -10.95 11.22 -15.71
CA GLN A 226 -11.84 10.97 -14.58
C GLN A 226 -13.22 10.47 -15.08
N VAL A 227 -13.57 9.24 -14.68
CA VAL A 227 -14.86 8.62 -14.98
C VAL A 227 -15.87 8.83 -13.86
N PHE A 228 -15.41 8.82 -12.60
CA PHE A 228 -16.25 8.96 -11.41
C PHE A 228 -15.51 9.70 -10.29
N ASP A 229 -16.27 10.46 -9.52
CA ASP A 229 -15.81 11.19 -8.33
C ASP A 229 -16.77 10.90 -7.18
N LEU A 230 -16.21 10.36 -6.10
CA LEU A 230 -16.93 10.09 -4.88
C LEU A 230 -16.41 10.94 -3.73
N PRO A 231 -17.15 11.98 -3.30
CA PRO A 231 -16.79 12.75 -2.12
C PRO A 231 -17.00 11.93 -0.85
N LEU A 232 -16.04 12.02 0.07
CA LEU A 232 -16.11 11.40 1.40
C LEU A 232 -16.46 12.44 2.46
N ASP A 233 -17.30 12.05 3.41
CA ASP A 233 -17.93 12.96 4.37
C ASP A 233 -16.95 13.60 5.38
N GLY A 234 -15.72 13.08 5.54
CA GLY A 234 -14.73 13.57 6.52
C GLY A 234 -13.49 14.26 5.95
N ARG A 235 -13.50 14.65 4.67
CA ARG A 235 -12.76 15.78 4.05
C ARG A 235 -11.21 15.91 4.18
N SER A 236 -10.51 15.14 5.02
CA SER A 236 -9.04 15.12 5.07
C SER A 236 -8.53 13.69 5.07
N LEU A 237 -7.95 13.30 3.95
CA LEU A 237 -7.39 11.98 3.74
C LEU A 237 -5.89 12.02 3.93
N GLY A 238 -5.39 10.99 4.60
CA GLY A 238 -4.03 10.90 5.10
C GLY A 238 -3.09 10.12 4.20
N LEU A 239 -2.03 9.63 4.84
CA LEU A 239 -1.03 8.73 4.27
C LEU A 239 -1.55 7.29 4.07
N ALA A 240 -2.60 6.93 4.80
CA ALA A 240 -3.14 5.58 4.80
C ALA A 240 -3.74 5.20 3.43
N SER A 241 -3.42 3.98 2.97
CA SER A 241 -3.92 3.47 1.69
C SER A 241 -5.35 2.92 1.82
N PRO A 242 -6.21 3.10 0.81
CA PRO A 242 -7.51 2.42 0.75
C PRO A 242 -7.35 0.91 0.59
N VAL A 243 -8.29 0.15 1.14
CA VAL A 243 -8.37 -1.30 0.99
C VAL A 243 -9.65 -1.66 0.24
N GLN A 244 -9.53 -2.49 -0.79
CA GLN A 244 -10.66 -2.92 -1.61
C GLN A 244 -10.87 -4.44 -1.55
N GLU A 245 -12.13 -4.84 -1.37
CA GLU A 245 -12.61 -6.22 -1.53
C GLU A 245 -13.98 -6.18 -2.20
N ASP A 246 -14.12 -6.92 -3.30
CA ASP A 246 -15.31 -6.93 -4.14
C ASP A 246 -15.85 -5.52 -4.44
N LEU A 247 -17.08 -5.23 -4.02
CA LEU A 247 -17.75 -3.96 -4.21
C LEU A 247 -17.60 -3.04 -2.99
N ARG A 248 -16.60 -3.26 -2.13
CA ARG A 248 -16.38 -2.50 -0.91
C ARG A 248 -15.00 -1.88 -0.91
N VAL A 249 -14.95 -0.63 -0.51
CA VAL A 249 -13.70 0.09 -0.27
C VAL A 249 -13.73 0.60 1.15
N VAL A 250 -12.69 0.32 1.93
CA VAL A 250 -12.51 0.93 3.24
C VAL A 250 -11.38 1.94 3.16
N VAL A 251 -11.68 3.16 3.60
CA VAL A 251 -10.75 4.28 3.64
C VAL A 251 -10.49 4.70 5.07
N ALA A 252 -9.28 5.17 5.30
CA ALA A 252 -8.87 5.85 6.53
C ALA A 252 -8.87 7.36 6.32
N GLN A 253 -9.42 8.09 7.30
CA GLN A 253 -9.48 9.55 7.33
C GLN A 253 -8.74 10.03 8.57
N GLU A 254 -7.99 11.13 8.45
CA GLU A 254 -7.18 11.65 9.56
C GLU A 254 -7.93 12.68 10.41
N ASN A 255 -8.90 13.39 9.84
CA ASN A 255 -9.57 14.49 10.53
C ASN A 255 -11.07 14.56 10.21
N PRO A 256 -11.95 13.94 11.03
CA PRO A 256 -11.63 13.17 12.24
C PRO A 256 -11.02 11.79 11.93
N PRO A 257 -10.24 11.20 12.87
CA PRO A 257 -9.67 9.86 12.71
C PRO A 257 -10.78 8.81 12.67
N LEU A 258 -11.07 8.29 11.47
CA LEU A 258 -12.08 7.26 11.29
C LEU A 258 -11.81 6.37 10.08
N TYR A 259 -12.36 5.16 10.16
CA TYR A 259 -12.55 4.27 9.05
C TYR A 259 -13.95 4.44 8.48
N GLN A 260 -14.04 4.49 7.16
CA GLN A 260 -15.31 4.55 6.43
C GLN A 260 -15.33 3.47 5.38
N GLU A 261 -16.37 2.66 5.37
CA GLU A 261 -16.67 1.78 4.25
C GLU A 261 -17.52 2.50 3.22
N VAL A 262 -17.26 2.15 1.97
CA VAL A 262 -17.88 2.72 0.79
C VAL A 262 -18.24 1.57 -0.14
N SER A 263 -19.54 1.34 -0.32
CA SER A 263 -20.02 0.46 -1.38
C SER A 263 -19.83 1.10 -2.74
N LEU A 264 -19.21 0.35 -3.65
CA LEU A 264 -19.09 0.66 -5.08
C LEU A 264 -20.36 0.34 -5.87
N SER A 265 -21.34 -0.36 -5.28
CA SER A 265 -22.61 -0.75 -5.94
C SER A 265 -23.87 -0.34 -5.17
N GLY A 266 -24.95 -0.02 -5.91
CA GLY A 266 -26.31 0.08 -5.36
C GLY A 266 -26.53 1.20 -4.32
N PRO A 267 -27.59 1.12 -3.47
CA PRO A 267 -27.80 2.11 -2.42
C PRO A 267 -26.63 2.04 -1.43
N ARG A 268 -25.88 3.15 -1.37
CA ARG A 268 -24.64 3.34 -0.59
C ARG A 268 -24.80 2.85 0.84
N ARG A 269 -24.46 1.59 1.10
CA ARG A 269 -24.13 1.15 2.46
C ARG A 269 -22.82 1.84 2.80
N ILE A 270 -22.86 2.54 3.93
CA ILE A 270 -21.75 3.29 4.48
C ILE A 270 -21.86 3.07 5.98
N TRP A 271 -20.87 2.40 6.57
CA TRP A 271 -20.64 2.53 8.00
C TRP A 271 -19.40 3.39 8.23
N ARG A 272 -19.36 4.02 9.40
CA ARG A 272 -18.22 4.82 9.86
C ARG A 272 -17.88 4.42 11.27
N PHE A 273 -16.60 4.27 11.54
CA PHE A 273 -16.08 3.96 12.87
C PHE A 273 -14.90 4.88 13.17
N GLY A 274 -14.97 5.62 14.27
CA GLY A 274 -13.89 6.49 14.72
C GLY A 274 -14.18 7.07 16.09
N TRP A 275 -13.20 7.78 16.65
CA TRP A 275 -13.36 8.39 17.97
C TRP A 275 -14.26 9.64 17.87
N THR A 276 -15.35 9.66 18.63
CA THR A 276 -16.17 10.87 18.76
C THR A 276 -15.52 11.87 19.71
N GLY A 277 -15.59 13.16 19.39
CA GLY A 277 -15.17 14.21 20.33
C GLY A 277 -13.66 14.48 20.37
N THR A 278 -12.87 13.91 19.46
CA THR A 278 -11.46 14.27 19.30
C THR A 278 -11.36 15.70 18.78
N ARG A 279 -10.97 16.63 19.65
CA ARG A 279 -10.79 18.05 19.31
C ARG A 279 -9.33 18.44 19.14
N ASP A 280 -8.40 17.52 19.40
CA ASP A 280 -6.95 17.78 19.40
C ASP A 280 -6.33 17.32 18.09
N TRP A 281 -6.21 18.30 17.18
CA TRP A 281 -5.82 18.19 15.77
C TRP A 281 -4.31 18.06 15.53
N GLU A 282 -3.51 17.97 16.59
CA GLU A 282 -2.03 17.94 16.50
C GLU A 282 -1.44 16.53 16.48
N HIS A 283 -2.24 15.47 16.73
CA HIS A 283 -1.72 14.13 17.03
C HIS A 283 -2.47 12.96 16.37
N PHE A 284 -3.19 13.20 15.26
CA PHE A 284 -3.99 12.14 14.64
C PHE A 284 -3.13 11.14 13.86
N PHE A 285 -3.18 9.91 14.34
CA PHE A 285 -2.62 8.75 13.68
C PHE A 285 -3.77 7.79 13.35
N ILE A 286 -3.84 7.39 12.09
CA ILE A 286 -4.66 6.27 11.62
C ILE A 286 -3.77 5.37 10.76
N GLY A 287 -3.67 4.10 11.16
CA GLY A 287 -2.90 3.12 10.41
C GLY A 287 -3.60 2.75 9.10
N THR A 288 -2.82 2.38 8.08
CA THR A 288 -3.39 1.78 6.88
C THR A 288 -4.13 0.50 7.30
N PRO A 289 -5.41 0.37 6.96
CA PRO A 289 -6.13 -0.79 7.38
C PRO A 289 -5.69 -2.07 6.66
N LEU A 290 -6.09 -3.20 7.24
CA LEU A 290 -5.87 -4.53 6.72
C LEU A 290 -7.21 -5.26 6.68
N LEU A 291 -7.45 -6.04 5.64
CA LEU A 291 -8.58 -6.96 5.56
C LEU A 291 -8.02 -8.38 5.71
N ALA A 292 -8.48 -9.07 6.75
CA ALA A 292 -7.97 -10.36 7.18
C ALA A 292 -9.16 -11.31 7.44
N HIS A 293 -9.30 -12.39 6.69
CA HIS A 293 -10.42 -13.35 6.81
C HIS A 293 -11.82 -12.71 6.80
N GLY A 294 -12.05 -11.71 5.95
CA GLY A 294 -13.32 -10.97 5.92
C GLY A 294 -13.57 -10.13 7.19
N ILE A 295 -12.52 -9.81 7.94
CA ILE A 295 -12.55 -8.92 9.10
C ILE A 295 -11.62 -7.76 8.82
N PHE A 296 -12.10 -6.55 9.06
CA PHE A 296 -11.31 -5.35 8.92
C PHE A 296 -10.49 -5.11 10.19
N ILE A 297 -9.17 -4.98 10.05
CA ILE A 297 -8.26 -4.64 11.14
C ILE A 297 -7.76 -3.22 10.95
N GLY A 298 -8.01 -2.37 11.94
CA GLY A 298 -7.57 -0.99 11.99
C GLY A 298 -6.74 -0.69 13.23
N ILE A 299 -5.92 0.36 13.16
CA ILE A 299 -5.14 0.88 14.29
C ILE A 299 -5.46 2.37 14.43
N LEU A 300 -5.97 2.77 15.59
CA LEU A 300 -6.21 4.17 15.93
C LEU A 300 -5.34 4.56 17.13
N ARG A 301 -4.95 5.83 17.18
CA ARG A 301 -4.25 6.40 18.33
C ARG A 301 -5.14 7.33 19.13
N ARG A 302 -5.17 7.14 20.44
CA ARG A 302 -5.67 8.14 21.38
C ARG A 302 -4.55 9.11 21.72
N PRO A 303 -4.83 10.42 21.80
CA PRO A 303 -3.80 11.44 22.03
C PRO A 303 -3.46 11.63 23.52
N ASP A 304 -4.39 11.36 24.45
CA ASP A 304 -4.22 11.68 25.87
C ASP A 304 -4.81 10.58 26.80
N PRO A 305 -3.97 9.77 27.47
CA PRO A 305 -2.55 9.61 27.17
C PRO A 305 -2.34 9.00 25.76
N PRO A 306 -1.16 9.19 25.13
CA PRO A 306 -0.86 8.55 23.86
C PRO A 306 -0.91 7.03 23.96
N GLU A 307 -1.81 6.42 23.20
CA GLU A 307 -2.11 4.99 23.27
C GLU A 307 -2.59 4.49 21.90
N ASP A 308 -1.94 3.46 21.37
CA ASP A 308 -2.42 2.78 20.16
C ASP A 308 -3.47 1.73 20.54
N GLU A 309 -4.53 1.63 19.76
CA GLU A 309 -5.56 0.59 19.88
C GLU A 309 -5.76 -0.09 18.52
N VAL A 310 -5.61 -1.41 18.51
CA VAL A 310 -5.98 -2.24 17.36
C VAL A 310 -7.40 -2.77 17.55
N MET A 311 -8.16 -2.78 16.47
CA MET A 311 -9.55 -3.19 16.46
C MET A 311 -9.88 -4.05 15.26
N ALA A 312 -10.70 -5.06 15.47
CA ALA A 312 -11.42 -5.74 14.42
C ALA A 312 -12.80 -5.14 14.26
N LEU A 313 -13.15 -4.75 13.04
CA LEU A 313 -14.45 -4.27 12.65
C LEU A 313 -15.12 -5.30 11.73
N ASN A 314 -16.41 -5.53 11.96
CA ASN A 314 -17.25 -6.25 11.02
C ASN A 314 -17.35 -5.42 9.72
N PRO A 315 -17.03 -6.00 8.54
CA PRO A 315 -17.01 -5.25 7.28
C PRO A 315 -18.40 -4.86 6.77
N ASP A 316 -19.49 -5.47 7.25
CA ASP A 316 -20.86 -5.14 6.85
C ASP A 316 -21.44 -3.97 7.66
N LEU A 317 -21.10 -3.92 8.95
CA LEU A 317 -21.76 -3.04 9.92
C LEU A 317 -20.84 -2.01 10.58
N GLY A 318 -19.52 -2.14 10.42
CA GLY A 318 -18.54 -1.27 11.10
C GLY A 318 -18.51 -1.44 12.62
N ARG A 319 -19.11 -2.51 13.13
CA ARG A 319 -19.15 -2.78 14.58
C ARG A 319 -17.84 -3.41 15.02
N VAL A 320 -17.33 -2.97 16.16
CA VAL A 320 -16.17 -3.58 16.81
C VAL A 320 -16.53 -5.01 17.20
N LEU A 321 -15.80 -5.97 16.63
CA LEU A 321 -15.84 -7.38 17.02
C LEU A 321 -14.99 -7.61 18.26
N TRP A 322 -13.80 -7.04 18.27
CA TRP A 322 -12.89 -7.00 19.40
C TRP A 322 -11.95 -5.80 19.28
N SER A 323 -11.37 -5.38 20.39
CA SER A 323 -10.25 -4.43 20.41
C SER A 323 -9.20 -4.80 21.44
N ARG A 324 -7.97 -4.34 21.21
CA ARG A 324 -6.82 -4.50 22.08
C ARG A 324 -6.02 -3.22 22.11
N THR A 325 -5.63 -2.87 23.31
CA THR A 325 -4.95 -1.63 23.60
C THR A 325 -3.49 -1.90 23.93
N PHE A 326 -2.60 -1.12 23.34
CA PHE A 326 -1.19 -1.14 23.68
C PHE A 326 -0.95 -0.39 24.99
N PRO A 327 0.13 -0.68 25.73
CA PRO A 327 0.52 0.17 26.84
C PRO A 327 0.71 1.63 26.38
N PRO A 328 0.36 2.62 27.21
CA PRO A 328 0.60 4.03 26.86
C PRO A 328 2.11 4.32 26.75
N GLY A 329 2.46 5.36 26.01
CA GLY A 329 3.84 5.72 25.75
C GLY A 329 4.03 7.12 25.21
N ASP A 330 5.18 7.37 24.58
CA ASP A 330 5.52 8.68 24.02
C ASP A 330 5.06 8.75 22.56
N LEU A 331 4.52 9.91 22.16
CA LEU A 331 4.22 10.17 20.75
C LEU A 331 5.48 10.06 19.87
N PRO A 332 5.37 9.43 18.68
CA PRO A 332 6.43 9.47 17.68
C PRO A 332 6.73 10.91 17.24
N PRO A 333 8.01 11.24 16.94
CA PRO A 333 8.42 12.61 16.60
C PRO A 333 7.98 13.10 15.21
N ALA A 334 7.50 12.22 14.32
CA ALA A 334 7.02 12.55 12.98
C ALA A 334 6.07 11.46 12.45
N GLU A 335 5.56 11.66 11.23
CA GLU A 335 4.61 10.79 10.50
C GLU A 335 4.89 9.30 10.75
N ASP A 336 4.00 8.68 11.53
CA ASP A 336 4.06 7.26 11.86
C ASP A 336 3.15 6.50 10.90
N GLN A 337 3.58 5.32 10.49
CA GLN A 337 2.81 4.39 9.67
C GLN A 337 2.77 3.06 10.42
N SER A 338 1.71 2.78 11.18
CA SER A 338 1.49 1.40 11.66
C SER A 338 0.79 0.62 10.58
N LEU A 339 1.57 -0.23 9.91
CA LEU A 339 1.10 -1.16 8.89
C LEU A 339 1.01 -2.56 9.51
N PRO A 340 -0.16 -3.05 9.93
CA PRO A 340 -0.30 -4.42 10.41
C PRO A 340 -0.08 -5.42 9.27
N VAL A 341 0.39 -6.63 9.59
CA VAL A 341 0.60 -7.71 8.60
C VAL A 341 -0.07 -9.00 9.07
N GLU A 342 -0.73 -9.71 8.14
CA GLU A 342 -1.44 -10.96 8.40
C GLU A 342 -0.60 -12.19 8.01
N SER A 343 -0.78 -13.31 8.73
CA SER A 343 -0.45 -14.63 8.21
C SER A 343 -1.33 -15.71 8.85
N GLY A 344 -2.24 -16.29 8.05
CA GLY A 344 -3.25 -17.20 8.58
C GLY A 344 -4.17 -16.46 9.54
N ASN A 345 -4.60 -17.09 10.64
CA ASN A 345 -5.51 -16.45 11.61
C ASN A 345 -4.82 -15.47 12.58
N VAL A 346 -3.66 -14.91 12.23
CA VAL A 346 -2.88 -14.04 13.12
C VAL A 346 -2.53 -12.74 12.41
N VAL A 347 -2.74 -11.62 13.11
CA VAL A 347 -2.28 -10.30 12.71
C VAL A 347 -1.16 -9.84 13.64
N TYR A 348 -0.08 -9.33 13.04
CA TYR A 348 1.07 -8.75 13.72
C TYR A 348 0.99 -7.22 13.62
N VAL A 349 0.96 -6.56 14.76
CA VAL A 349 0.55 -5.15 14.88
C VAL A 349 1.67 -4.37 15.58
N PRO A 350 2.34 -3.44 14.88
CA PRO A 350 3.36 -2.59 15.48
C PRO A 350 2.72 -1.40 16.21
N SER A 351 3.38 -0.93 17.27
CA SER A 351 3.06 0.32 17.94
C SER A 351 4.32 1.16 18.15
N GLY A 352 4.37 2.31 17.48
CA GLY A 352 5.41 3.32 17.66
C GLY A 352 5.33 4.02 19.02
N VAL A 353 4.13 4.09 19.62
CA VAL A 353 3.91 4.68 20.95
C VAL A 353 4.50 3.81 22.06
N SER A 354 4.14 2.53 22.07
CA SER A 354 4.54 1.58 23.11
C SER A 354 5.88 0.90 22.84
N ARG A 355 6.48 1.12 21.66
CA ARG A 355 7.69 0.42 21.17
C ARG A 355 7.52 -1.09 21.28
N SER A 356 6.44 -1.60 20.71
CA SER A 356 6.14 -3.03 20.80
C SER A 356 5.48 -3.56 19.54
N LEU A 357 5.48 -4.88 19.45
CA LEU A 357 4.81 -5.64 18.42
C LEU A 357 3.90 -6.67 19.11
N MET A 358 2.61 -6.66 18.78
CA MET A 358 1.65 -7.64 19.27
C MET A 358 1.30 -8.64 18.18
N ALA A 359 1.11 -9.90 18.56
CA ALA A 359 0.43 -10.89 17.72
C ALA A 359 -0.94 -11.19 18.30
N VAL A 360 -1.96 -11.03 17.48
CA VAL A 360 -3.37 -11.15 17.89
C VAL A 360 -4.08 -12.10 16.94
N GLU A 361 -4.92 -12.97 17.47
CA GLU A 361 -5.78 -13.82 16.66
C GLU A 361 -6.88 -12.99 15.96
N VAL A 362 -6.98 -13.09 14.64
CA VAL A 362 -7.87 -12.25 13.81
C VAL A 362 -9.34 -12.45 14.19
N SER A 363 -9.76 -13.69 14.43
CA SER A 363 -11.16 -14.02 14.71
C SER A 363 -11.66 -13.62 16.10
N THR A 364 -10.79 -13.60 17.11
CA THR A 364 -11.19 -13.46 18.53
C THR A 364 -10.60 -12.25 19.24
N GLY A 365 -9.52 -11.69 18.72
CA GLY A 365 -8.73 -10.69 19.43
C GLY A 365 -7.86 -11.29 20.54
N ASN A 366 -7.71 -12.62 20.62
CA ASN A 366 -6.85 -13.23 21.64
C ASN A 366 -5.39 -12.80 21.42
N LEU A 367 -4.79 -12.22 22.48
CA LEU A 367 -3.38 -11.89 22.47
C LEU A 367 -2.58 -13.19 22.55
N LEU A 368 -1.74 -13.45 21.54
CA LEU A 368 -0.88 -14.62 21.49
C LEU A 368 0.46 -14.34 22.16
N TRP A 369 1.06 -13.20 21.84
CA TRP A 369 2.30 -12.73 22.44
C TRP A 369 2.50 -11.23 22.19
N THR A 370 3.37 -10.62 23.01
CA THR A 370 3.86 -9.25 22.83
C THR A 370 5.38 -9.27 22.88
N LEU A 371 6.02 -8.55 21.96
CA LEU A 371 7.45 -8.31 21.94
C LEU A 371 7.73 -6.84 22.21
N SER A 372 8.42 -6.52 23.31
CA SER A 372 8.96 -5.18 23.55
C SER A 372 10.19 -4.95 22.69
N LEU A 373 10.28 -3.74 22.11
CA LEU A 373 11.36 -3.30 21.26
C LEU A 373 12.10 -2.15 21.95
N ASP A 374 13.41 -2.08 21.69
CA ASP A 374 14.27 -0.98 22.11
C ASP A 374 14.15 0.26 21.19
N GLU A 375 13.54 0.10 20.02
CA GLU A 375 13.28 1.13 19.02
C GLU A 375 11.80 1.22 18.65
N ARG A 376 11.39 2.32 18.01
CA ARG A 376 10.03 2.46 17.48
C ARG A 376 9.93 1.71 16.14
N PRO A 377 9.08 0.69 16.02
CA PRO A 377 8.78 0.09 14.72
C PRO A 377 7.93 1.06 13.90
N SER A 378 8.19 1.12 12.59
CA SER A 378 7.45 1.95 11.62
C SER A 378 6.66 1.10 10.61
N THR A 379 6.55 -0.21 10.84
CA THR A 379 5.76 -1.17 10.06
C THR A 379 5.71 -2.53 10.78
N GLY A 380 4.73 -3.37 10.46
CA GLY A 380 4.60 -4.75 10.96
C GLY A 380 5.58 -5.71 10.29
N GLY A 381 6.19 -5.31 9.17
CA GLY A 381 7.20 -6.10 8.47
C GLY A 381 6.62 -7.08 7.45
N ALA A 382 7.29 -8.21 7.23
CA ALA A 382 6.84 -9.24 6.28
C ALA A 382 6.93 -10.65 6.87
N VAL A 383 5.95 -11.50 6.55
CA VAL A 383 5.90 -12.88 7.02
C VAL A 383 6.41 -13.85 5.96
N THR A 384 7.28 -14.79 6.36
CA THR A 384 7.77 -15.87 5.49
C THR A 384 8.10 -17.12 6.29
N GLY A 385 7.57 -18.28 5.86
CA GLY A 385 7.72 -19.53 6.60
C GLY A 385 7.26 -19.36 8.07
N ASN A 386 8.15 -19.66 9.02
CA ASN A 386 7.91 -19.45 10.45
C ASN A 386 8.38 -18.08 10.97
N LEU A 387 8.92 -17.22 10.11
CA LEU A 387 9.49 -15.94 10.50
C LEU A 387 8.56 -14.77 10.22
N LEU A 388 8.62 -13.79 11.10
CA LEU A 388 8.23 -12.41 10.85
C LEU A 388 9.50 -11.56 10.79
N LEU A 389 9.69 -10.85 9.69
CA LEU A 389 10.83 -9.98 9.45
C LEU A 389 10.43 -8.53 9.72
N LEU A 390 10.96 -7.95 10.79
CA LEU A 390 10.62 -6.60 11.24
C LEU A 390 11.78 -5.62 10.96
N PRO A 391 11.63 -4.67 10.01
CA PRO A 391 12.61 -3.62 9.80
C PRO A 391 12.52 -2.55 10.90
N LEU A 392 13.66 -1.98 11.28
CA LEU A 392 13.75 -0.89 12.26
C LEU A 392 14.50 0.32 11.68
N PRO A 393 14.18 1.55 12.13
CA PRO A 393 14.81 2.78 11.65
C PRO A 393 16.33 2.83 11.81
N SER A 394 16.92 2.07 12.74
CA SER A 394 18.38 2.01 12.83
C SER A 394 19.04 1.26 11.66
N GLY A 395 18.30 0.52 10.84
CA GLY A 395 18.83 -0.39 9.82
C GLY A 395 18.93 -1.84 10.27
N ARG A 396 18.30 -2.19 11.40
CA ARG A 396 18.20 -3.58 11.86
C ARG A 396 16.98 -4.24 11.24
N LEU A 397 17.15 -5.46 10.77
CA LEU A 397 16.10 -6.34 10.31
C LEU A 397 16.03 -7.53 11.27
N LEU A 398 15.04 -7.51 12.15
CA LEU A 398 14.82 -8.57 13.14
C LEU A 398 14.11 -9.75 12.47
N ALA A 399 14.55 -10.97 12.77
CA ALA A 399 13.84 -12.19 12.44
C ALA A 399 13.22 -12.75 13.71
N ILE A 400 11.89 -12.76 13.77
CA ILE A 400 11.10 -13.15 14.94
C ILE A 400 10.38 -14.45 14.61
N ASP A 401 10.38 -15.42 15.51
CA ASP A 401 9.52 -16.60 15.37
C ASP A 401 8.07 -16.14 15.50
N LYS A 402 7.31 -16.30 14.42
CA LYS A 402 5.96 -15.73 14.32
C LYS A 402 4.94 -16.40 15.25
N ARG A 403 5.26 -17.58 15.81
CA ARG A 403 4.37 -18.33 16.72
C ARG A 403 4.61 -17.95 18.16
N SER A 404 5.88 -17.81 18.58
CA SER A 404 6.24 -17.52 19.98
C SER A 404 6.54 -16.05 20.25
N GLY A 405 6.81 -15.24 19.23
CA GLY A 405 7.27 -13.86 19.38
C GLY A 405 8.75 -13.74 19.78
N THR A 406 9.49 -14.84 19.84
CA THR A 406 10.90 -14.82 20.26
C THR A 406 11.81 -14.37 19.12
N LEU A 407 12.78 -13.51 19.43
CA LEU A 407 13.83 -13.11 18.48
C LEU A 407 14.70 -14.31 18.10
N VAL A 408 14.71 -14.67 16.82
CA VAL A 408 15.52 -15.76 16.25
C VAL A 408 16.92 -15.25 15.89
N GLY A 409 17.00 -14.03 15.35
CA GLY A 409 18.24 -13.36 15.00
C GLY A 409 18.00 -11.98 14.40
N GLU A 410 19.08 -11.31 14.01
CA GLU A 410 19.07 -9.95 13.47
C GLU A 410 20.06 -9.86 12.31
N LYS A 411 19.74 -9.01 11.32
CA LYS A 411 20.69 -8.52 10.32
C LYS A 411 20.76 -7.00 10.37
N LYS A 412 21.98 -6.46 10.28
CA LYS A 412 22.21 -5.02 10.19
C LYS A 412 22.58 -4.65 8.76
N VAL A 413 21.86 -3.69 8.19
CA VAL A 413 22.24 -3.01 6.95
C VAL A 413 22.77 -1.61 7.27
N ALA A 414 23.44 -0.98 6.29
CA ALA A 414 24.11 0.30 6.48
C ALA A 414 23.16 1.49 6.71
N SER A 415 21.91 1.36 6.27
CA SER A 415 20.93 2.43 6.18
C SER A 415 19.70 2.17 7.03
N GLY A 416 19.00 3.22 7.43
CA GLY A 416 17.72 3.10 8.12
C GLY A 416 16.68 2.40 7.26
N LEU A 417 15.82 1.59 7.88
CA LEU A 417 14.75 0.85 7.20
C LEU A 417 13.38 1.33 7.65
N GLY A 418 12.40 1.14 6.75
CA GLY A 418 11.02 1.60 6.94
C GLY A 418 10.74 2.89 6.17
N PRO A 419 9.51 3.42 6.23
CA PRO A 419 8.34 2.86 6.95
C PRO A 419 7.59 1.78 6.16
N HIS A 420 8.03 1.41 4.97
CA HIS A 420 7.40 0.32 4.22
C HIS A 420 8.03 -1.04 4.58
N PRO A 421 7.25 -2.14 4.55
CA PRO A 421 7.75 -3.47 4.89
C PRO A 421 8.74 -3.98 3.83
N PRO A 422 9.63 -4.93 4.19
CA PRO A 422 10.47 -5.62 3.23
C PRO A 422 9.62 -6.47 2.27
N VAL A 423 10.14 -6.74 1.07
CA VAL A 423 9.51 -7.68 0.14
C VAL A 423 10.21 -9.02 0.21
N VAL A 424 9.43 -10.10 0.38
CA VAL A 424 9.98 -11.45 0.45
C VAL A 424 9.54 -12.26 -0.74
N VAL A 425 10.52 -12.80 -1.49
CA VAL A 425 10.25 -13.63 -2.67
C VAL A 425 11.05 -14.92 -2.58
N GLY A 426 10.37 -16.04 -2.40
CA GLY A 426 11.00 -17.32 -2.10
C GLY A 426 11.92 -17.26 -0.88
N HIS A 427 13.24 -17.31 -1.10
CA HIS A 427 14.26 -17.22 -0.04
C HIS A 427 15.01 -15.88 -0.01
N ARG A 428 14.54 -14.89 -0.77
CA ARG A 428 15.18 -13.57 -0.89
C ARG A 428 14.33 -12.54 -0.19
N VAL A 429 14.97 -11.68 0.58
CA VAL A 429 14.37 -10.54 1.26
C VAL A 429 14.97 -9.29 0.65
N PHE A 430 14.13 -8.39 0.14
CA PHE A 430 14.54 -7.11 -0.40
C PHE A 430 14.19 -6.03 0.62
N VAL A 431 15.21 -5.26 0.99
CA VAL A 431 15.08 -4.06 1.83
C VAL A 431 15.64 -2.86 1.09
N ALA A 432 14.96 -1.73 1.24
CA ALA A 432 15.42 -0.46 0.73
C ALA A 432 15.70 0.49 1.90
N GLY A 433 16.81 1.21 1.81
CA GLY A 433 17.23 2.18 2.79
C GLY A 433 16.96 3.62 2.35
N GLU A 434 16.98 4.53 3.32
CA GLU A 434 16.81 5.98 3.11
C GLU A 434 18.00 6.64 2.40
N ASP A 435 19.13 5.93 2.29
CA ASP A 435 20.38 6.32 1.60
C ASP A 435 20.48 5.75 0.17
N GLY A 436 19.38 5.24 -0.37
CA GLY A 436 19.32 4.73 -1.73
C GLY A 436 19.95 3.35 -1.87
N SER A 437 20.36 2.72 -0.77
CA SER A 437 20.76 1.32 -0.77
C SER A 437 19.55 0.41 -0.97
N ILE A 438 19.72 -0.61 -1.81
CA ILE A 438 18.81 -1.74 -1.90
C ILE A 438 19.64 -2.98 -1.64
N SER A 439 19.23 -3.77 -0.66
CA SER A 439 19.89 -5.02 -0.30
C SER A 439 18.95 -6.20 -0.52
N GLN A 440 19.44 -7.18 -1.25
CA GLN A 440 18.92 -8.53 -1.27
C GLN A 440 19.64 -9.35 -0.21
N ILE A 441 18.89 -9.88 0.75
CA ILE A 441 19.37 -10.74 1.83
C ILE A 441 18.77 -12.12 1.64
N LEU A 442 19.57 -13.19 1.74
CA LEU A 442 19.04 -14.55 1.70
C LEU A 442 18.56 -14.99 3.08
N LEU A 443 17.40 -15.64 3.16
CA LEU A 443 16.87 -16.19 4.43
C LEU A 443 17.85 -17.16 5.10
N THR A 444 18.66 -17.86 4.32
CA THR A 444 19.72 -18.77 4.80
C THR A 444 20.81 -18.06 5.58
N GLU A 445 20.96 -16.73 5.43
CA GLU A 445 21.96 -15.96 6.15
C GLU A 445 21.66 -15.78 7.64
N TRP A 446 20.44 -16.07 8.09
CA TRP A 446 20.09 -16.22 9.51
C TRP A 446 20.44 -17.62 10.06
N GLY A 447 21.00 -18.50 9.23
CA GLY A 447 21.52 -19.82 9.58
C GLY A 447 20.46 -20.91 9.67
N LYS A 448 20.84 -22.08 10.21
CA LYS A 448 19.96 -23.27 10.39
C LYS A 448 18.73 -23.01 11.27
N LYS A 449 18.62 -21.85 11.91
CA LYS A 449 17.47 -21.46 12.73
C LYS A 449 16.23 -21.14 11.90
N VAL A 450 16.39 -20.94 10.59
CA VAL A 450 15.28 -20.69 9.67
C VAL A 450 14.77 -22.01 9.11
N GLN A 451 13.58 -22.44 9.54
CA GLN A 451 12.85 -23.49 8.84
C GLN A 451 12.22 -22.88 7.58
N LEU A 452 12.85 -23.13 6.44
CA LEU A 452 12.26 -22.88 5.14
C LEU A 452 11.16 -23.93 4.92
N LEU A 453 9.94 -23.49 4.59
CA LEU A 453 8.89 -24.42 4.18
C LEU A 453 9.38 -25.18 2.94
N ALA A 454 9.26 -26.51 2.97
CA ALA A 454 9.50 -27.33 1.79
C ALA A 454 8.44 -26.98 0.74
N PHE A 455 8.88 -26.66 -0.47
CA PHE A 455 7.99 -26.39 -1.59
C PHE A 455 7.07 -27.59 -1.85
N PRO A 456 5.75 -27.41 -2.04
CA PRO A 456 4.96 -28.47 -2.63
C PRO A 456 5.56 -28.82 -4.00
N PRO A 457 5.68 -30.11 -4.37
CA PRO A 457 6.13 -30.48 -5.70
C PRO A 457 5.19 -29.87 -6.74
N ALA A 458 5.75 -29.40 -7.86
CA ALA A 458 4.94 -28.88 -8.95
C ALA A 458 3.89 -29.92 -9.37
N PRO A 459 2.64 -29.55 -9.65
CA PRO A 459 1.69 -30.47 -10.26
C PRO A 459 2.30 -30.97 -11.56
N GLU A 460 2.41 -32.30 -11.71
CA GLU A 460 2.89 -32.91 -12.93
C GLU A 460 2.04 -32.39 -14.10
N ARG A 461 2.68 -31.71 -15.06
CA ARG A 461 1.99 -31.35 -16.30
C ARG A 461 1.59 -32.67 -16.96
N PRO A 462 0.31 -32.86 -17.35
CA PRO A 462 -0.06 -34.00 -18.15
C PRO A 462 0.78 -33.96 -19.43
N SER A 463 1.56 -35.01 -19.65
CA SER A 463 2.34 -35.19 -20.86
C SER A 463 1.37 -35.18 -22.05
N LYS A 464 1.63 -34.29 -23.01
CA LYS A 464 1.03 -34.37 -24.34
C LYS A 464 1.56 -35.63 -25.01
N GLU A 465 0.90 -36.76 -24.78
CA GLU A 465 0.96 -37.95 -25.63
C GLU A 465 -0.12 -38.95 -25.17
N ALA A 466 -1.37 -38.67 -25.54
CA ALA A 466 -2.38 -39.70 -25.67
C ALA A 466 -3.17 -39.37 -26.95
N GLY A 467 -3.06 -40.27 -27.92
CA GLY A 467 -3.49 -40.07 -29.30
C GLY A 467 -4.97 -39.76 -29.44
N LEU A 468 -5.27 -39.02 -30.50
CA LEU A 468 -6.59 -38.98 -31.12
C LEU A 468 -7.04 -40.41 -31.42
N SER A 469 -7.90 -40.99 -30.58
CA SER A 469 -8.73 -42.12 -30.95
C SER A 469 -10.15 -41.64 -31.18
N SER A 470 -10.57 -41.74 -32.44
CA SER A 470 -11.92 -41.66 -33.00
C SER A 470 -13.08 -41.88 -32.02
N VAL A 471 -13.99 -40.91 -32.00
CA VAL A 471 -15.38 -41.09 -31.54
C VAL A 471 -16.13 -41.94 -32.57
N PRO A 472 -16.74 -43.09 -32.22
CA PRO A 472 -17.74 -43.69 -33.08
C PRO A 472 -19.08 -42.99 -32.85
N ALA A 473 -19.69 -42.55 -33.95
CA ALA A 473 -21.09 -42.16 -33.97
C ALA A 473 -21.97 -43.35 -33.52
N SER A 474 -22.86 -43.11 -32.55
CA SER A 474 -24.05 -43.95 -32.41
C SER A 474 -25.28 -43.06 -32.18
N SER A 475 -26.17 -43.19 -33.14
CA SER A 475 -27.53 -42.72 -33.22
C SER A 475 -28.43 -43.39 -32.18
N GLY A 476 -29.35 -42.64 -31.57
CA GLY A 476 -30.49 -43.22 -30.85
C GLY A 476 -31.16 -42.26 -29.86
N SER A 477 -32.06 -41.41 -30.35
CA SER A 477 -33.27 -41.05 -29.59
C SER A 477 -34.12 -42.32 -29.37
N PRO A 478 -35.00 -42.46 -28.35
CA PRO A 478 -36.01 -41.43 -28.04
C PRO A 478 -36.57 -41.37 -26.60
N VAL A 479 -37.55 -40.45 -26.48
CA VAL A 479 -38.73 -40.39 -25.60
C VAL A 479 -38.60 -39.63 -24.27
N ALA A 480 -39.38 -38.54 -24.24
CA ALA A 480 -39.86 -37.83 -23.08
C ALA A 480 -40.79 -38.69 -22.21
N GLU A 481 -40.73 -38.51 -20.90
CA GLU A 481 -41.90 -38.65 -20.05
C GLU A 481 -41.96 -37.46 -19.09
N GLU A 482 -42.92 -36.59 -19.37
CA GLU A 482 -43.53 -35.63 -18.48
C GLU A 482 -44.50 -36.42 -17.56
N ARG A 483 -44.36 -36.32 -16.24
CA ARG A 483 -45.42 -36.69 -15.29
C ARG A 483 -45.46 -35.71 -14.12
N ASP A 484 -46.46 -34.86 -14.17
CA ASP A 484 -47.02 -34.12 -13.04
C ASP A 484 -47.94 -35.01 -12.17
N PHE A 485 -48.24 -34.47 -10.98
CA PHE A 485 -49.22 -34.86 -9.94
C PHE A 485 -48.75 -35.78 -8.80
N ARG A 486 -48.31 -35.17 -7.68
CA ARG A 486 -49.20 -34.74 -6.59
C ARG A 486 -48.47 -33.84 -5.58
#